data_AF-A0A830GGV9-F1
#
_entry.id   AF-A0A830GGV9-F1
#
_cell.length_a   1.000
_cell.length_b   1.000
_cell.length_c   1.000
_cell.angle_alpha   90.00
_cell.angle_beta   90.00
_cell.angle_gamma   90.00
#
_symmetry.space_group_name_H-M   'P 1'
#
loop_
_entity.id
_entity.type
_entity.pdbx_description
1 polymer ?
#
loop_
_entity_poly.entity_id
_entity_poly.type
_entity_poly.pdbx_seq_one_letter_code
_entity_poly.pdbx_strand_id
1 'polypeptide(L)'
;MAAARASALVERLDPDAVARVGLGAMLVLAGVHKLLAPDVWAAYVVDWLAPLLLVTPVQFMLLNGVLEIGFGAVLVADRYTSAAAAVAAVSLAATAAYLAVVGVTEGGLFVDVMIRDVGLTALASAVLVRSLAPSS
;
A
#
# COMPACT_ATOMS: atom_id res chain seq x y z
N MET A 1 21.33 14.64 -26.56
CA MET A 1 21.43 13.17 -26.42
C MET A 1 20.63 12.62 -25.22
N ALA A 2 20.76 13.20 -24.01
CA ALA A 2 19.99 12.79 -22.84
C ALA A 2 18.46 12.93 -23.02
N ALA A 3 18.00 14.06 -23.58
CA ALA A 3 16.57 14.28 -23.86
C ALA A 3 15.97 13.25 -24.83
N ALA A 4 16.67 12.91 -25.92
CA ALA A 4 16.24 11.90 -26.89
C ALA A 4 16.18 10.48 -26.27
N ARG A 5 17.09 10.16 -25.35
CA ARG A 5 17.07 8.88 -24.60
C ARG A 5 15.92 8.84 -23.58
N ALA A 6 15.62 9.96 -22.93
CA ALA A 6 14.47 10.06 -22.02
C ALA A 6 13.14 9.91 -22.77
N SER A 7 12.98 10.56 -23.93
CA SER A 7 11.78 10.41 -24.77
C SER A 7 11.57 8.97 -25.24
N ALA A 8 12.61 8.30 -25.73
CA ALA A 8 12.53 6.91 -26.17
C ALA A 8 12.22 5.92 -25.02
N LEU A 9 12.56 6.24 -23.77
CA LEU A 9 12.18 5.45 -22.60
C LEU A 9 10.71 5.68 -22.24
N VAL A 10 10.27 6.93 -22.22
CA VAL A 10 8.88 7.31 -21.93
C VAL A 10 7.91 6.68 -22.92
N GLU A 11 8.25 6.66 -24.21
CA GLU A 11 7.44 5.99 -25.25
C GLU A 11 7.27 4.48 -25.04
N ARG A 12 8.13 3.86 -24.23
CA ARG A 12 8.09 2.42 -23.93
C ARG A 12 7.42 2.10 -22.59
N LEU A 13 7.09 3.11 -21.79
CA LEU A 13 6.46 2.93 -20.49
C LEU A 13 4.96 3.12 -20.62
N ASP A 14 4.21 2.09 -20.29
CA ASP A 14 2.78 2.21 -20.02
C ASP A 14 2.60 2.80 -18.61
N PRO A 15 2.04 4.02 -18.48
CA PRO A 15 1.81 4.66 -17.17
C PRO A 15 0.97 3.80 -16.23
N ASP A 16 0.01 3.05 -16.76
CA ASP A 16 -0.88 2.19 -15.97
C ASP A 16 -0.09 1.01 -15.40
N ALA A 17 0.77 0.40 -16.23
CA ALA A 17 1.68 -0.65 -15.79
C ALA A 17 2.68 -0.13 -14.75
N VAL A 18 3.23 1.06 -14.92
CA VAL A 18 4.16 1.67 -13.95
C VAL A 18 3.47 1.89 -12.60
N ALA A 19 2.26 2.46 -12.59
CA ALA A 19 1.49 2.69 -11.38
C ALA A 19 1.15 1.36 -10.68
N ARG A 20 0.66 0.37 -11.44
CA ARG A 20 0.30 -0.96 -10.93
C ARG A 20 1.50 -1.70 -10.36
N VAL A 21 2.62 -1.75 -11.08
CA VAL A 21 3.84 -2.43 -10.64
C VAL A 21 4.45 -1.71 -9.44
N GLY A 22 4.47 -0.38 -9.43
CA GLY A 22 4.95 0.40 -8.30
C GLY A 22 4.15 0.14 -7.02
N LEU A 23 2.82 0.15 -7.13
CA LEU A 23 1.92 -0.23 -6.02
C LEU A 23 2.15 -1.66 -5.56
N GLY A 24 2.20 -2.61 -6.49
CA GLY A 24 2.40 -4.03 -6.17
C GLY A 24 3.76 -4.30 -5.53
N ALA A 25 4.83 -3.70 -6.05
CA ALA A 25 6.17 -3.80 -5.49
C ALA A 25 6.23 -3.21 -4.08
N MET A 26 5.59 -2.06 -3.85
CA MET A 26 5.50 -1.46 -2.51
C MET A 26 4.84 -2.43 -1.51
N LEU A 27 3.71 -3.05 -1.88
CA LEU A 27 3.03 -4.02 -1.01
C LEU A 27 3.90 -5.25 -0.74
N VAL A 28 4.57 -5.81 -1.76
CA VAL A 28 5.48 -6.95 -1.57
C VAL A 28 6.63 -6.58 -0.63
N LEU A 29 7.27 -5.43 -0.83
CA LEU A 29 8.38 -4.98 0.01
C LEU A 29 7.93 -4.73 1.45
N ALA A 30 6.77 -4.08 1.64
CA ALA A 30 6.20 -3.85 2.96
C ALA A 30 5.87 -5.18 3.66
N GLY A 31 5.24 -6.11 2.94
CA GLY A 31 4.86 -7.40 3.50
C GLY A 31 6.07 -8.28 3.85
N VAL A 32 7.09 -8.32 2.98
CA VAL A 32 8.36 -9.00 3.29
C VAL A 32 9.01 -8.39 4.52
N HIS A 33 9.04 -7.06 4.64
CA HIS A 33 9.60 -6.41 5.82
C HIS A 33 8.79 -6.72 7.09
N LYS A 34 7.45 -6.84 7.00
CA LYS A 34 6.61 -7.30 8.13
C LYS A 34 6.94 -8.72 8.57
N LEU A 35 7.30 -9.62 7.65
CA LEU A 35 7.71 -10.98 8.00
C LEU A 35 9.11 -11.04 8.63
N LEU A 36 10.01 -10.15 8.21
CA LEU A 36 11.39 -10.12 8.71
C LEU A 36 11.55 -9.32 10.01
N ALA A 37 10.76 -8.26 10.19
CA ALA A 37 10.84 -7.34 11.32
C ALA A 37 9.44 -6.89 11.77
N PRO A 38 8.57 -7.80 12.25
CA PRO A 38 7.18 -7.49 12.59
C PRO A 38 7.05 -6.46 13.70
N ASP A 39 7.98 -6.43 14.67
CA ASP A 39 7.91 -5.52 15.83
C ASP A 39 7.97 -4.04 15.43
N VAL A 40 8.71 -3.72 14.35
CA VAL A 40 8.79 -2.35 13.80
C VAL A 40 7.42 -1.85 13.36
N TRP A 41 6.61 -2.74 12.79
CA TRP A 41 5.26 -2.41 12.36
C TRP A 41 4.25 -2.51 13.50
N ALA A 42 4.45 -3.44 14.43
CA ALA A 42 3.59 -3.60 15.61
C ALA A 42 3.61 -2.35 16.49
N ALA A 43 4.69 -1.57 16.46
CA ALA A 43 4.79 -0.26 17.11
C ALA A 43 3.76 0.77 16.59
N TYR A 44 3.14 0.56 15.42
CA TYR A 44 2.03 1.40 14.96
C TYR A 44 0.72 1.10 15.70
N VAL A 45 0.61 -0.01 16.43
CA VAL A 45 -0.58 -0.35 17.23
C VAL A 45 -0.43 0.30 18.61
N VAL A 46 -1.23 1.34 18.85
CA VAL A 46 -1.24 2.08 20.11
C VAL A 46 -2.07 1.37 21.19
N ASP A 47 -1.87 1.78 22.45
CA ASP A 47 -2.39 1.06 23.63
C ASP A 47 -3.90 0.85 23.64
N TRP A 48 -4.67 1.82 23.15
CA TRP A 48 -6.13 1.68 23.09
C TRP A 48 -6.61 0.79 21.93
N LEU A 49 -5.81 0.61 20.87
CA LEU A 49 -6.15 -0.29 19.76
C LEU A 49 -5.78 -1.74 20.09
N ALA A 50 -4.65 -1.95 20.77
CA ALA A 50 -4.14 -3.28 21.11
C ALA A 50 -5.20 -4.25 21.69
N PRO A 51 -6.04 -3.89 22.68
CA PRO A 51 -7.05 -4.79 23.24
C PRO A 51 -8.25 -5.06 22.32
N LEU A 52 -8.42 -4.29 21.23
CA LEU A 52 -9.49 -4.49 20.24
C LEU A 52 -9.11 -5.51 19.16
N LEU A 53 -7.83 -5.87 19.05
CA LEU A 53 -7.36 -6.87 18.09
C LEU A 53 -7.71 -8.29 18.57
N LEU A 54 -8.15 -9.14 17.64
CA LEU A 54 -8.42 -10.56 17.92
C LEU A 54 -7.13 -11.38 18.15
N VAL A 55 -5.99 -10.82 17.76
CA VAL A 55 -4.65 -11.41 17.86
C VAL A 55 -3.69 -10.37 18.40
N THR A 56 -2.49 -10.80 18.81
CA THR A 56 -1.45 -9.85 19.23
C THR A 56 -1.04 -8.92 18.08
N PRO A 57 -0.52 -7.71 18.36
CA PRO A 57 -0.03 -6.80 17.33
C PRO A 57 0.97 -7.43 16.36
N VAL A 58 1.90 -8.24 16.86
CA VAL A 58 2.89 -8.97 16.03
C VAL A 58 2.20 -9.98 15.11
N GLN A 59 1.26 -10.78 15.61
CA GLN A 59 0.51 -11.73 14.79
C GLN A 59 -0.32 -11.02 13.72
N PHE A 60 -0.92 -9.86 14.06
CA PHE A 60 -1.62 -9.03 13.10
C PHE A 60 -0.70 -8.56 11.97
N MET A 61 0.51 -8.09 12.30
CA MET A 61 1.49 -7.66 11.29
C MET A 61 1.99 -8.81 10.41
N LEU A 62 2.19 -10.00 10.97
CA LEU A 62 2.57 -11.18 10.19
C LEU A 62 1.47 -11.59 9.21
N LEU A 63 0.21 -11.63 9.66
CA LEU A 63 -0.94 -11.92 8.80
C LEU A 63 -1.06 -10.89 7.68
N ASN A 64 -0.98 -9.60 8.02
CA ASN A 64 -1.02 -8.52 7.05
C ASN A 64 0.15 -8.63 6.05
N GLY A 65 1.35 -8.99 6.52
CA GLY A 65 2.51 -9.18 5.65
C GLY A 65 2.32 -10.26 4.59
N VAL A 66 1.73 -11.40 4.94
CA VAL A 66 1.39 -12.46 3.97
C VAL A 66 0.38 -11.96 2.94
N LEU A 67 -0.67 -11.25 3.40
CA LEU A 67 -1.70 -10.70 2.52
C LEU A 67 -1.13 -9.65 1.55
N GLU A 68 -0.30 -8.72 2.04
CA GLU A 68 0.35 -7.70 1.23
C GLU A 68 1.25 -8.30 0.15
N ILE A 69 2.01 -9.35 0.47
CA ILE A 69 2.80 -10.09 -0.53
C ILE A 69 1.89 -10.70 -1.60
N GLY A 70 0.79 -11.34 -1.17
CA GLY A 70 -0.18 -11.96 -2.08
C GLY A 70 -0.80 -10.95 -3.05
N PHE A 71 -1.41 -9.88 -2.53
CA PHE A 71 -2.03 -8.84 -3.35
C PHE A 71 -1.01 -8.10 -4.21
N GLY A 72 0.18 -7.81 -3.66
CA GLY A 72 1.25 -7.15 -4.40
C GLY A 72 1.76 -7.99 -5.57
N ALA A 73 1.96 -9.30 -5.37
CA ALA A 73 2.38 -10.21 -6.43
C ALA A 73 1.32 -10.33 -7.54
N VAL A 74 0.03 -10.40 -7.16
CA VAL A 74 -1.10 -10.42 -8.08
C VAL A 74 -1.15 -9.14 -8.92
N LEU A 75 -0.94 -7.96 -8.31
CA LEU A 75 -0.81 -6.69 -9.02
C LEU A 75 0.38 -6.67 -9.97
N VAL A 76 1.57 -7.12 -9.55
CA VAL A 76 2.76 -7.17 -10.41
C VAL A 76 2.53 -8.09 -11.61
N ALA A 77 1.88 -9.24 -11.39
CA ALA A 77 1.56 -10.22 -12.43
C ALA A 77 0.40 -9.80 -13.37
N ASP A 78 -0.20 -8.63 -13.14
CA ASP A 78 -1.37 -8.13 -13.88
C ASP A 78 -2.56 -9.10 -13.91
N ARG A 79 -2.82 -9.73 -12.77
CA ARG A 79 -3.95 -10.65 -12.60
C ARG A 79 -4.91 -10.07 -11.59
N TYR A 80 -6.21 -10.25 -11.81
CA TYR A 80 -7.27 -9.80 -10.89
C TYR A 80 -7.07 -8.35 -10.38
N THR A 81 -6.54 -7.48 -11.24
CA THR A 81 -6.02 -6.16 -10.87
C THR A 81 -7.06 -5.32 -10.15
N SER A 82 -8.31 -5.32 -10.60
CA SER A 82 -9.40 -4.57 -9.96
C SER A 82 -9.67 -5.03 -8.53
N ALA A 83 -9.73 -6.35 -8.29
CA ALA A 83 -9.95 -6.89 -6.94
C ALA A 83 -8.76 -6.58 -6.01
N ALA A 84 -7.53 -6.81 -6.48
CA ALA A 84 -6.34 -6.54 -5.67
C ALA A 84 -6.15 -5.04 -5.39
N ALA A 85 -6.39 -4.18 -6.38
CA ALA A 85 -6.33 -2.72 -6.21
C ALA A 85 -7.44 -2.21 -5.29
N ALA A 86 -8.65 -2.79 -5.33
CA ALA A 86 -9.72 -2.44 -4.40
C ALA A 86 -9.34 -2.75 -2.95
N VAL A 87 -8.79 -3.94 -2.70
CA VAL A 87 -8.31 -4.31 -1.35
C VAL A 87 -7.20 -3.35 -0.91
N ALA A 88 -6.23 -3.07 -1.77
CA ALA A 88 -5.15 -2.14 -1.46
C ALA A 88 -5.67 -0.72 -1.15
N ALA A 89 -6.59 -0.20 -1.97
CA ALA A 89 -7.16 1.13 -1.79
C ALA A 89 -7.92 1.25 -0.46
N VAL A 90 -8.75 0.26 -0.13
CA VAL A 90 -9.50 0.24 1.13
C VAL A 90 -8.56 0.09 2.33
N SER A 91 -7.59 -0.83 2.25
CA SER A 91 -6.62 -1.07 3.33
C SER A 91 -5.75 0.17 3.60
N LEU A 92 -5.22 0.81 2.56
CA LEU A 92 -4.42 2.03 2.68
C LEU A 92 -5.27 3.21 3.18
N ALA A 93 -6.51 3.35 2.71
CA ALA A 93 -7.42 4.39 3.21
C ALA A 93 -7.73 4.20 4.71
N ALA A 94 -8.02 2.96 5.13
CA ALA A 94 -8.25 2.63 6.52
C ALA A 94 -7.01 2.89 7.39
N THR A 95 -5.82 2.55 6.88
CA THR A 95 -4.54 2.80 7.55
C THR A 95 -4.29 4.29 7.70
N ALA A 96 -4.45 5.07 6.63
CA ALA A 96 -4.28 6.53 6.66
C ALA A 96 -5.27 7.19 7.64
N ALA A 97 -6.54 6.75 7.64
CA ALA A 97 -7.54 7.24 8.58
C ALA A 97 -7.20 6.88 10.03
N TYR A 98 -6.76 5.65 10.29
CA TYR A 98 -6.28 5.22 11.59
C TYR A 98 -5.10 6.09 12.07
N LEU A 99 -4.09 6.29 11.23
CA LEU A 99 -2.93 7.11 11.58
C LEU A 99 -3.31 8.58 11.78
N ALA A 100 -4.34 9.09 11.11
CA ALA A 100 -4.87 10.42 11.38
C ALA A 100 -5.52 10.51 12.77
N VAL A 101 -6.28 9.49 13.18
CA VAL A 101 -6.84 9.40 14.54
C VAL A 101 -5.71 9.37 15.57
N VAL A 102 -4.71 8.50 15.38
CA VAL A 102 -3.52 8.42 16.23
C VAL A 102 -2.79 9.76 16.29
N GLY A 103 -2.60 10.45 15.17
CA GLY A 103 -1.97 11.76 15.14
C GLY A 103 -2.70 12.81 15.98
N VAL A 104 -4.03 12.74 16.06
CA VAL A 104 -4.82 13.66 16.90
C VAL A 104 -4.82 13.24 18.37
N THR A 105 -4.86 11.93 18.67
CA THR A 105 -4.98 11.44 20.05
C THR A 105 -3.65 11.28 20.78
N GLU A 106 -2.57 11.00 20.05
CA GLU A 106 -1.23 10.68 20.58
C GLU A 106 -0.21 11.81 20.31
N GLY A 107 -0.66 13.07 20.30
CA GLY A 107 0.23 14.23 20.24
C GLY A 107 1.04 14.37 18.94
N GLY A 108 0.47 13.99 17.80
CA GLY A 108 1.09 14.11 16.47
C GLY A 108 1.87 12.87 16.01
N LEU A 109 1.75 11.74 16.71
CA LEU A 109 2.45 10.51 16.36
C LEU A 109 2.07 10.02 14.95
N PHE A 110 3.07 9.59 14.18
CA PHE A 110 2.96 9.00 12.83
C PHE A 110 2.30 9.87 11.74
N VAL A 111 2.16 11.18 11.95
CA VAL A 111 1.58 12.09 10.95
C VAL A 111 2.36 12.09 9.63
N ASP A 112 3.68 11.95 9.70
CA ASP A 112 4.57 11.81 8.53
C ASP A 112 4.22 10.56 7.70
N VAL A 113 3.99 9.43 8.36
CA VAL A 113 3.57 8.18 7.73
C VAL A 113 2.17 8.31 7.12
N MET A 114 1.24 8.95 7.85
CA MET A 114 -0.12 9.22 7.36
C MET A 114 -0.11 10.06 6.07
N ILE A 115 0.71 11.12 6.00
CA ILE A 115 0.82 11.98 4.82
C ILE A 115 1.28 11.17 3.59
N ARG A 116 2.27 10.28 3.76
CA ARG A 116 2.71 9.37 2.70
C ARG A 116 1.56 8.45 2.26
N ASP A 117 0.82 7.90 3.21
CA ASP A 117 -0.21 6.91 2.94
C ASP A 117 -1.45 7.52 2.27
N VAL A 118 -1.70 8.83 2.41
CA VAL A 118 -2.67 9.55 1.56
C VAL A 118 -2.29 9.45 0.08
N GLY A 119 -1.01 9.65 -0.25
CA GLY A 119 -0.49 9.50 -1.62
C GLY A 119 -0.61 8.06 -2.13
N LEU A 120 -0.30 7.07 -1.29
CA LEU A 120 -0.43 5.65 -1.65
C LEU A 120 -1.89 5.23 -1.84
N THR A 121 -2.80 5.75 -1.03
CA THR A 121 -4.24 5.56 -1.17
C THR A 121 -4.73 6.10 -2.51
N ALA A 122 -4.29 7.30 -2.89
CA ALA A 122 -4.62 7.88 -4.18
C ALA A 122 -4.07 7.05 -5.35
N LEU A 123 -2.82 6.56 -5.24
CA LEU A 123 -2.22 5.67 -6.25
C LEU A 123 -3.03 4.37 -6.40
N ALA A 124 -3.38 3.71 -5.29
CA ALA A 124 -4.18 2.49 -5.32
C ALA A 124 -5.57 2.72 -5.93
N SER A 125 -6.18 3.86 -5.60
CA SER A 125 -7.47 4.27 -6.16
C SER A 125 -7.37 4.54 -7.66
N ALA A 126 -6.29 5.16 -8.13
CA ALA A 126 -6.04 5.40 -9.56
C ALA A 126 -5.89 4.08 -10.34
N VAL A 127 -5.11 3.12 -9.80
CA VAL A 127 -4.96 1.78 -10.38
C VAL A 127 -6.32 1.06 -10.44
N LEU A 128 -7.11 1.15 -9.37
CA LEU A 128 -8.46 0.59 -9.33
C LEU A 128 -9.36 1.20 -10.42
N VAL A 129 -9.50 2.52 -10.43
CA VAL A 129 -10.35 3.25 -11.39
C VAL A 129 -9.95 2.91 -12.82
N ARG A 130 -8.65 2.88 -13.10
CA ARG A 130 -8.15 2.54 -14.43
C ARG A 130 -8.44 1.10 -14.82
N SER A 131 -8.28 0.15 -13.90
CA SER A 131 -8.57 -1.27 -14.15
C SER A 131 -10.07 -1.56 -14.41
N LEU A 132 -10.96 -0.67 -13.96
CA LEU A 132 -12.40 -0.76 -14.18
C LEU A 132 -12.86 0.00 -15.43
N ALA A 133 -12.01 0.86 -16.01
CA ALA A 133 -12.36 1.62 -17.19
C ALA A 133 -12.53 0.66 -18.40
N PRO A 134 -13.50 0.92 -19.29
CA PRO A 134 -13.67 0.13 -20.50
C PRO A 134 -12.41 0.15 -21.35
N SER A 135 -12.05 -0.99 -21.95
CA SER A 135 -11.03 -1.06 -22.99
C SER A 135 -11.60 -0.40 -24.25
N SER A 136 -11.28 0.87 -24.46
CA SER A 136 -11.57 1.60 -25.70
C SER A 136 -10.65 1.17 -26.83
#